data_AF-A0A9W7Z4S9-F1
#
_entry.id   AF-A0A9W7Z4S9-F1
#
_cell.length_a   1.000
_cell.length_b   1.000
_cell.length_c   1.000
_cell.angle_alpha   90.00
_cell.angle_beta   90.00
_cell.angle_gamma   90.00
#
_symmetry.space_group_name_H-M   'P 1'
#
loop_
_entity.id
_entity.type
_entity.pdbx_description
1 polymer ?
#
loop_
_entity_poly.entity_id
_entity_poly.type
_entity_poly.pdbx_seq_one_letter_code
_entity_poly.pdbx_strand_id
1 'polypeptide(L)'
;MQRAALLFKGLLRHVDSRWLELAIAFNIYPLVWRTYVWALDAFDEPYGLLDSEWLMRATTILSLTGLVLLVLYVPLYLLRLAIHSTPSAPADYIQQGAMLLVSVATMLSNYSGLIDITLVPLVADLALFLWRGCAILSMAMAALAFPLHVSSSQQLIHRLFLPAIVTSVCASDLTLIQQPHVASPLLSLGYIMWGAVLIPSLCFAVRYIHLIIQQCRLSCLLSPLAHVSQLAVGVMSLGVQSQRVWASPVGPATAPLLLGELAMAAGAILGLLLWASAAMWFIGSHALALQGGFSRERVLKPQFALVLPVASFALATMYPVYFAQPFSAMYSADARLRP
;
A
#
# COMPACT_ATOMS: atom_id res chain seq x y z
N MET A 1 -42.00 -9.93 12.59
CA MET A 1 -41.04 -8.83 12.82
C MET A 1 -39.88 -9.20 13.78
N GLN A 2 -40.12 -9.77 14.97
CA GLN A 2 -39.04 -10.13 15.91
C GLN A 2 -37.98 -11.11 15.37
N ARG A 3 -38.37 -12.12 14.57
CA ARG A 3 -37.40 -13.04 13.93
C ARG A 3 -36.48 -12.35 12.92
N ALA A 4 -36.99 -11.40 12.14
CA ALA A 4 -36.19 -10.63 11.19
C ALA A 4 -35.18 -9.72 11.91
N ALA A 5 -35.58 -9.10 13.02
CA ALA A 5 -34.68 -8.29 13.84
C ALA A 5 -33.57 -9.13 14.49
N LEU A 6 -33.85 -10.37 14.91
CA LEU A 6 -32.84 -11.28 15.44
C LEU A 6 -31.84 -11.75 14.37
N LEU A 7 -32.32 -12.08 13.16
CA LEU A 7 -31.46 -12.43 12.03
C LEU A 7 -30.57 -11.25 11.62
N PHE A 8 -31.11 -10.04 11.57
CA PHE A 8 -30.36 -8.83 11.25
C PHE A 8 -29.29 -8.50 12.30
N LYS A 9 -29.61 -8.64 13.60
CA LYS A 9 -28.61 -8.55 14.67
C LYS A 9 -27.52 -9.61 14.55
N GLY A 10 -27.87 -10.82 14.15
CA GLY A 10 -26.92 -11.90 13.85
C GLY A 10 -25.95 -11.52 12.72
N LEU A 11 -26.48 -11.01 11.61
CA LEU A 11 -25.69 -10.55 10.45
C LEU A 11 -24.71 -9.44 10.83
N LEU A 12 -25.14 -8.44 11.61
CA LEU A 12 -24.28 -7.33 12.03
C LEU A 12 -23.10 -7.76 12.91
N ARG A 13 -23.19 -8.89 13.62
CA ARG A 13 -22.06 -9.43 14.39
C ARG A 13 -20.92 -9.93 13.50
N HIS A 14 -21.20 -10.22 12.23
CA HIS A 14 -20.21 -10.68 11.26
C HIS A 14 -19.52 -9.55 10.48
N VAL A 15 -19.91 -8.29 10.71
CA VAL A 15 -19.26 -7.12 10.10
C VAL A 15 -18.03 -6.77 10.93
N ASP A 16 -16.90 -7.42 10.64
CA ASP A 16 -15.64 -7.30 11.36
C ASP A 16 -14.48 -6.83 10.46
N SER A 17 -13.25 -6.78 10.98
CA SER A 17 -12.07 -6.31 10.24
C SER A 17 -11.77 -7.13 8.97
N ARG A 18 -12.32 -8.34 8.83
CA ARG A 18 -12.07 -9.18 7.64
C ARG A 18 -12.69 -8.60 6.39
N TRP A 19 -13.78 -7.84 6.52
CA TRP A 19 -14.37 -7.12 5.40
C TRP A 19 -13.40 -6.08 4.83
N LEU A 20 -12.67 -5.39 5.71
CA LEU A 20 -11.63 -4.44 5.31
C LEU A 20 -10.42 -5.16 4.71
N GLU A 21 -10.00 -6.28 5.29
CA GLU A 21 -8.91 -7.11 4.72
C GLU A 21 -9.28 -7.63 3.31
N LEU A 22 -10.53 -8.04 3.11
CA LEU A 22 -11.07 -8.45 1.81
C LEU A 22 -11.11 -7.28 0.83
N ALA A 23 -11.56 -6.10 1.27
CA ALA A 23 -11.57 -4.89 0.45
C ALA A 23 -10.14 -4.48 0.05
N ILE A 24 -9.17 -4.57 0.95
CA ILE A 24 -7.74 -4.36 0.66
C ILE A 24 -7.29 -5.37 -0.41
N ALA A 25 -7.57 -6.67 -0.22
CA ALA A 25 -7.22 -7.72 -1.18
C ALA A 25 -7.72 -7.41 -2.59
N PHE A 26 -9.00 -7.06 -2.70
CA PHE A 26 -9.64 -6.76 -3.97
C PHE A 26 -9.20 -5.44 -4.60
N ASN A 27 -8.48 -4.57 -3.88
CA ASN A 27 -7.89 -3.35 -4.46
C ASN A 27 -6.39 -3.48 -4.72
N ILE A 28 -5.63 -4.21 -3.89
CA ILE A 28 -4.17 -4.31 -4.04
C ILE A 28 -3.75 -5.31 -5.12
N TYR A 29 -4.46 -6.43 -5.31
CA TYR A 29 -4.10 -7.38 -6.37
C TYR A 29 -4.33 -6.83 -7.78
N PRO A 30 -5.44 -6.13 -8.06
CA PRO A 30 -5.59 -5.43 -9.34
C PRO A 30 -4.50 -4.38 -9.57
N LEU A 31 -4.09 -3.67 -8.52
CA LEU A 31 -2.97 -2.74 -8.57
C LEU A 31 -1.67 -3.44 -8.96
N VAL A 32 -1.35 -4.59 -8.33
CA VAL A 32 -0.19 -5.42 -8.68
C VAL A 32 -0.23 -5.86 -10.15
N TRP A 33 -1.36 -6.37 -10.61
CA TRP A 33 -1.52 -6.81 -12.00
C TRP A 33 -1.33 -5.68 -12.99
N ARG A 34 -1.90 -4.50 -12.71
CA ARG A 34 -1.71 -3.32 -13.56
C ARG A 34 -0.26 -2.88 -13.62
N THR A 35 0.41 -2.80 -12.47
CA THR A 35 1.83 -2.44 -12.41
C THR A 35 2.69 -3.48 -13.14
N TYR A 36 2.31 -4.76 -13.10
CA TYR A 36 2.98 -5.81 -13.88
C TYR A 36 2.78 -5.62 -15.39
N VAL A 37 1.56 -5.35 -15.85
CA VAL A 37 1.29 -5.07 -17.28
C VAL A 37 2.11 -3.89 -17.76
N TRP A 38 2.07 -2.79 -17.04
CA TRP A 38 2.84 -1.62 -17.40
C TRP A 38 4.36 -1.87 -17.36
N ALA A 39 4.83 -2.73 -16.46
CA ALA A 39 6.23 -3.16 -16.44
C ALA A 39 6.57 -4.00 -17.67
N LEU A 40 5.68 -4.90 -18.12
CA LEU A 40 5.87 -5.68 -19.34
C LEU A 40 5.86 -4.82 -20.60
N ASP A 41 4.89 -3.90 -20.71
CA ASP A 41 4.78 -2.94 -21.82
C ASP A 41 6.07 -2.15 -22.02
N ALA A 42 6.74 -1.85 -20.92
CA ALA A 42 8.00 -1.13 -20.95
C ALA A 42 9.08 -1.92 -21.72
N PHE A 43 9.11 -3.26 -21.67
CA PHE A 43 10.18 -4.10 -22.24
C PHE A 43 10.07 -4.35 -23.75
N ASP A 44 9.09 -3.76 -24.45
CA ASP A 44 8.87 -3.91 -25.90
C ASP A 44 8.88 -5.38 -26.38
N GLU A 45 8.69 -6.35 -25.48
CA GLU A 45 8.62 -7.77 -25.86
C GLU A 45 7.19 -8.07 -26.31
N PRO A 46 6.98 -8.63 -27.52
CA PRO A 46 5.67 -8.96 -28.05
C PRO A 46 5.15 -10.21 -27.35
N TYR A 47 4.75 -10.09 -26.08
CA TYR A 47 4.05 -11.15 -25.37
C TYR A 47 2.61 -11.24 -25.92
N GLY A 48 2.46 -11.91 -27.06
CA GLY A 48 1.17 -12.29 -27.66
C GLY A 48 0.38 -13.33 -26.85
N LEU A 49 0.50 -13.35 -25.52
CA LEU A 49 -0.04 -14.36 -24.61
C LEU A 49 -0.91 -13.79 -23.48
N LEU A 50 -0.98 -12.48 -23.32
CA LEU A 50 -1.93 -11.82 -22.45
C LEU A 50 -2.83 -10.96 -23.32
N ASP A 51 -3.97 -11.51 -23.76
CA ASP A 51 -5.08 -10.71 -24.29
C ASP A 51 -5.42 -9.64 -23.23
N SER A 52 -4.85 -8.44 -23.39
CA SER A 52 -4.84 -7.37 -22.38
C SER A 52 -6.25 -7.02 -21.90
N GLU A 53 -7.24 -7.26 -22.76
CA GLU A 53 -8.65 -7.01 -22.49
C GLU A 53 -9.23 -7.86 -21.34
N TRP A 54 -8.92 -9.16 -21.25
CA TRP A 54 -9.48 -9.98 -20.16
C TRP A 54 -8.88 -9.60 -18.82
N LEU A 55 -7.58 -9.28 -18.79
CA LEU A 55 -6.88 -8.87 -17.59
C LEU A 55 -7.40 -7.51 -17.10
N MET A 56 -7.61 -6.56 -18.02
CA MET A 56 -8.23 -5.26 -17.71
C MET A 56 -9.68 -5.38 -17.22
N ARG A 57 -10.47 -6.31 -17.77
CA ARG A 57 -11.82 -6.60 -17.26
C ARG A 57 -11.75 -7.22 -15.86
N ALA A 58 -10.84 -8.17 -15.63
CA ALA A 58 -10.65 -8.80 -14.34
C ALA A 58 -10.19 -7.79 -13.27
N THR A 59 -9.20 -6.94 -13.57
CA THR A 59 -8.75 -5.87 -12.66
C THR A 59 -9.91 -4.93 -12.31
N THR A 60 -10.71 -4.54 -13.29
CA THR A 60 -11.87 -3.66 -13.07
C THR A 60 -12.94 -4.32 -12.19
N ILE A 61 -13.32 -5.58 -12.47
CA ILE A 61 -14.31 -6.32 -11.67
C ILE A 61 -13.85 -6.47 -10.22
N LEU A 62 -12.59 -6.83 -9.99
CA LEU A 62 -12.04 -6.96 -8.64
C LEU A 62 -12.01 -5.60 -7.92
N SER A 63 -11.58 -4.53 -8.62
CA SER A 63 -11.55 -3.17 -8.07
C SER A 63 -12.93 -2.67 -7.65
N LEU A 64 -13.95 -2.92 -8.49
CA LEU A 64 -15.35 -2.59 -8.19
C LEU A 64 -15.87 -3.40 -7.00
N THR A 65 -15.51 -4.69 -6.92
CA THR A 65 -15.87 -5.54 -5.78
C THR A 65 -15.27 -4.98 -4.48
N GLY A 66 -14.00 -4.58 -4.51
CA GLY A 66 -13.33 -3.94 -3.36
C GLY A 66 -13.99 -2.63 -2.94
N LEU A 67 -14.39 -1.78 -3.90
CA LEU A 67 -15.12 -0.54 -3.64
C LEU A 67 -16.49 -0.79 -3.01
N VAL A 68 -17.27 -1.73 -3.56
CA VAL A 68 -18.59 -2.10 -3.03
C VAL A 68 -18.48 -2.60 -1.60
N LEU A 69 -17.49 -3.45 -1.31
CA LEU A 69 -17.23 -3.93 0.05
C LEU A 69 -16.92 -2.78 1.03
N LEU A 70 -16.09 -1.83 0.63
CA LEU A 70 -15.72 -0.68 1.44
C LEU A 70 -16.93 0.25 1.69
N VAL A 71 -17.70 0.56 0.65
CA VAL A 71 -18.91 1.40 0.72
C VAL A 71 -19.99 0.76 1.58
N LEU A 72 -20.14 -0.57 1.52
CA LEU A 72 -21.09 -1.30 2.39
C LEU A 72 -20.57 -1.42 3.83
N TYR A 73 -19.26 -1.57 4.02
CA TYR A 73 -18.67 -1.76 5.35
C TYR A 73 -18.94 -0.56 6.27
N VAL A 74 -18.70 0.67 5.81
CA VAL A 74 -18.83 1.88 6.64
C VAL A 74 -20.22 2.02 7.29
N PRO A 75 -21.34 2.04 6.54
CA PRO A 75 -22.67 2.17 7.14
C PRO A 75 -23.06 0.96 7.99
N LEU A 76 -22.69 -0.27 7.58
CA LEU A 76 -22.98 -1.47 8.37
C LEU A 76 -22.20 -1.50 9.69
N TYR A 77 -20.96 -1.01 9.67
CA TYR A 77 -20.12 -0.91 10.85
C TYR A 77 -20.65 0.18 11.80
N LEU A 78 -20.99 1.37 11.30
CA LEU A 78 -21.63 2.41 12.10
C LEU A 78 -22.95 1.93 12.73
N LEU A 79 -23.76 1.20 11.97
CA LEU A 79 -24.99 0.59 12.46
C LEU A 79 -24.72 -0.49 13.52
N ARG A 80 -23.66 -1.30 13.34
CA ARG A 80 -23.19 -2.25 14.34
C ARG A 80 -22.82 -1.53 15.64
N LEU A 81 -22.08 -0.42 15.58
CA LEU A 81 -21.73 0.39 16.74
C LEU A 81 -22.94 0.97 17.46
N ALA A 82 -23.94 1.44 16.70
CA ALA A 82 -25.17 1.98 17.26
C ALA A 82 -26.03 0.92 17.98
N ILE A 83 -26.06 -0.32 17.45
CA ILE A 83 -26.91 -1.40 17.98
C ILE A 83 -26.21 -2.22 19.07
N HIS A 84 -24.91 -2.48 18.91
CA HIS A 84 -24.11 -3.26 19.85
C HIS A 84 -23.23 -2.31 20.65
N SER A 85 -23.81 -1.64 21.65
CA SER A 85 -23.11 -0.83 22.64
C SER A 85 -22.24 -1.64 23.61
N THR A 86 -21.95 -2.90 23.30
CA THR A 86 -20.98 -3.68 24.07
C THR A 86 -19.60 -3.05 23.86
N PRO A 87 -18.89 -2.66 24.93
CA PRO A 87 -17.57 -2.07 24.79
C PRO A 87 -16.62 -3.12 24.22
N SER A 88 -16.36 -3.08 22.90
CA SER A 88 -15.16 -3.73 22.38
C SER A 88 -13.94 -3.04 22.96
N ALA A 89 -12.85 -3.79 23.12
CA ALA A 89 -11.63 -3.23 23.67
C ALA A 89 -11.19 -2.03 22.80
N PRO A 90 -10.68 -0.93 23.40
CA PRO A 90 -10.24 0.26 22.65
C PRO A 90 -9.21 -0.09 21.55
N ALA A 91 -8.42 -1.14 21.76
CA ALA A 91 -7.53 -1.75 20.77
C ALA A 91 -8.23 -2.15 19.45
N ASP A 92 -9.43 -2.74 19.54
CA ASP A 92 -10.15 -3.23 18.36
C ASP A 92 -10.63 -2.08 17.47
N TYR A 93 -11.09 -0.98 18.08
CA TYR A 93 -11.50 0.23 17.37
C TYR A 93 -10.33 0.87 16.63
N ILE A 94 -9.20 0.98 17.31
CA ILE A 94 -7.98 1.53 16.76
C ILE A 94 -7.49 0.70 15.57
N GLN A 95 -7.48 -0.63 15.71
CA GLN A 95 -7.08 -1.52 14.63
C GLN A 95 -8.03 -1.42 13.42
N GLN A 96 -9.35 -1.39 13.66
CA GLN A 96 -10.30 -1.26 12.56
C GLN A 96 -10.21 0.10 11.87
N GLY A 97 -9.94 1.18 12.62
CA GLY A 97 -9.64 2.49 12.06
C GLY A 97 -8.40 2.47 11.17
N ALA A 98 -7.30 1.85 11.62
CA ALA A 98 -6.08 1.70 10.80
C ALA A 98 -6.36 0.93 9.51
N MET A 99 -7.08 -0.19 9.60
CA MET A 99 -7.42 -1.02 8.44
C MET A 99 -8.35 -0.30 7.47
N LEU A 100 -9.27 0.53 7.98
CA LEU A 100 -10.14 1.35 7.15
C LEU A 100 -9.31 2.37 6.35
N LEU A 101 -8.38 3.07 7.00
CA LEU A 101 -7.49 4.02 6.33
C LEU A 101 -6.62 3.34 5.27
N VAL A 102 -6.04 2.18 5.57
CA VAL A 102 -5.28 1.38 4.60
C VAL A 102 -6.17 0.97 3.42
N SER A 103 -7.41 0.54 3.68
CA SER A 103 -8.35 0.15 2.62
C SER A 103 -8.74 1.32 1.73
N VAL A 104 -9.01 2.50 2.30
CA VAL A 104 -9.36 3.70 1.54
C VAL A 104 -8.15 4.16 0.72
N ALA A 105 -6.95 4.24 1.30
CA ALA A 105 -5.75 4.64 0.56
C ALA A 105 -5.41 3.66 -0.58
N THR A 106 -5.49 2.35 -0.33
CA THR A 106 -5.28 1.33 -1.37
C THR A 106 -6.31 1.43 -2.49
N MET A 107 -7.58 1.69 -2.15
CA MET A 107 -8.63 1.95 -3.13
C MET A 107 -8.29 3.19 -3.96
N LEU A 108 -7.93 4.32 -3.34
CA LEU A 108 -7.56 5.54 -4.06
C LEU A 108 -6.38 5.31 -5.03
N SER A 109 -5.31 4.63 -4.61
CA SER A 109 -4.20 4.20 -5.46
C SER A 109 -4.64 3.33 -6.65
N ASN A 110 -5.55 2.40 -6.40
CA ASN A 110 -6.05 1.51 -7.44
C ASN A 110 -6.90 2.29 -8.46
N TYR A 111 -7.79 3.18 -8.02
CA TYR A 111 -8.67 3.92 -8.93
C TYR A 111 -7.97 5.06 -9.68
N SER A 112 -6.89 5.64 -9.15
CA SER A 112 -6.16 6.72 -9.82
C SER A 112 -5.54 6.32 -11.16
N GLY A 113 -5.29 5.03 -11.39
CA GLY A 113 -4.81 4.52 -12.69
C GLY A 113 -5.87 3.76 -13.50
N LEU A 114 -7.14 3.73 -13.05
CA LEU A 114 -8.25 3.10 -13.80
C LEU A 114 -9.15 4.14 -14.47
N ILE A 115 -9.37 5.27 -13.79
CA ILE A 115 -10.23 6.31 -14.32
C ILE A 115 -9.35 7.29 -15.10
N ASP A 116 -9.70 7.54 -16.36
CA ASP A 116 -9.13 8.65 -17.12
C ASP A 116 -9.72 9.97 -16.58
N ILE A 117 -9.16 10.43 -15.47
CA ILE A 117 -9.70 11.52 -14.66
C ILE A 117 -9.49 12.89 -15.31
N THR A 118 -8.72 12.95 -16.40
CA THR A 118 -8.67 14.13 -17.27
C THR A 118 -10.06 14.51 -17.81
N LEU A 119 -10.98 13.54 -17.87
CA LEU A 119 -12.37 13.72 -18.31
C LEU A 119 -13.35 14.02 -17.17
N VAL A 120 -12.97 13.84 -15.89
CA VAL A 120 -13.90 14.02 -14.73
C VAL A 120 -13.20 14.71 -13.54
N PRO A 121 -13.06 16.05 -13.56
CA PRO A 121 -12.36 16.80 -12.50
C PRO A 121 -12.95 16.60 -11.10
N LEU A 122 -14.28 16.38 -11.01
CA LEU A 122 -14.95 16.08 -9.75
C LEU A 122 -14.38 14.85 -9.03
N VAL A 123 -13.97 13.83 -9.78
CA VAL A 123 -13.38 12.60 -9.22
C VAL A 123 -11.99 12.88 -8.68
N ALA A 124 -11.20 13.73 -9.35
CA ALA A 124 -9.89 14.17 -8.87
C ALA A 124 -10.01 14.90 -7.52
N ASP A 125 -10.95 15.83 -7.43
CA ASP A 125 -11.17 16.62 -6.22
C ASP A 125 -11.67 15.76 -5.06
N LEU A 126 -12.59 14.83 -5.34
CA LEU A 126 -13.08 13.89 -4.34
C LEU A 126 -11.96 12.96 -3.85
N ALA A 127 -11.14 12.42 -4.75
CA ALA A 127 -10.01 11.58 -4.40
C ALA A 127 -8.99 12.33 -3.53
N LEU A 128 -8.70 13.59 -3.88
CA LEU A 128 -7.81 14.45 -3.10
C LEU A 128 -8.38 14.78 -1.72
N PHE A 129 -9.69 15.07 -1.63
CA PHE A 129 -10.38 15.30 -0.36
C PHE A 129 -10.29 14.07 0.55
N LEU A 130 -10.62 12.88 0.02
CA LEU A 130 -10.53 11.63 0.75
C LEU A 130 -9.09 11.33 1.18
N TRP A 131 -8.12 11.56 0.31
CA TRP A 131 -6.70 11.39 0.64
C TRP A 131 -6.24 12.33 1.75
N ARG A 132 -6.61 13.61 1.71
CA ARG A 132 -6.26 14.58 2.78
C ARG A 132 -6.81 14.12 4.14
N GLY A 133 -8.06 13.66 4.16
CA GLY A 133 -8.66 13.05 5.36
C GLY A 133 -7.87 11.84 5.85
N CYS A 134 -7.49 10.94 4.94
CA CYS A 134 -6.67 9.78 5.27
C CYS A 134 -5.28 10.17 5.77
N ALA A 135 -4.65 11.19 5.19
CA ALA A 135 -3.31 11.66 5.56
C ALA A 135 -3.29 12.22 6.97
N ILE A 136 -4.24 13.11 7.29
CA ILE A 136 -4.36 13.70 8.64
C ILE A 136 -4.61 12.61 9.68
N LEU A 137 -5.58 11.72 9.43
CA LEU A 137 -5.91 10.65 10.38
C LEU A 137 -4.76 9.65 10.53
N SER A 138 -4.07 9.29 9.43
CA SER A 138 -2.93 8.37 9.47
C SER A 138 -1.76 8.96 10.24
N MET A 139 -1.46 10.24 10.06
CA MET A 139 -0.40 10.92 10.81
C MET A 139 -0.77 11.08 12.29
N ALA A 140 -2.03 11.36 12.61
CA ALA A 140 -2.50 11.38 13.99
C ALA A 140 -2.35 9.99 14.65
N MET A 141 -2.69 8.91 13.93
CA MET A 141 -2.51 7.53 14.42
C MET A 141 -1.03 7.18 14.60
N ALA A 142 -0.17 7.56 13.66
CA ALA A 142 1.27 7.38 13.78
C ALA A 142 1.85 8.17 14.96
N ALA A 143 1.38 9.40 15.19
CA ALA A 143 1.78 10.22 16.34
C ALA A 143 1.36 9.58 17.68
N LEU A 144 0.17 9.00 17.75
CA LEU A 144 -0.31 8.25 18.92
C LEU A 144 0.46 6.95 19.17
N ALA A 145 1.06 6.36 18.14
CA ALA A 145 1.85 5.14 18.25
C ALA A 145 3.15 5.33 19.02
N PHE A 146 3.78 6.51 18.94
CA PHE A 146 5.02 6.84 19.65
C PHE A 146 4.92 6.73 21.18
N PRO A 147 4.00 7.41 21.88
CA PRO A 147 3.86 7.30 23.33
C PRO A 147 3.39 5.90 23.74
N LEU A 148 2.59 5.22 22.91
CA LEU A 148 2.15 3.85 23.17
C LEU A 148 3.30 2.83 23.03
N HIS A 149 4.36 3.11 22.25
CA HIS A 149 5.56 2.25 22.12
C HIS A 149 6.26 1.98 23.46
N VAL A 150 6.08 2.88 24.43
CA VAL A 150 6.61 2.75 25.79
C VAL A 150 5.74 1.81 26.66
N SER A 151 4.50 1.55 26.24
CA SER A 151 3.45 0.85 26.99
C SER A 151 3.07 -0.49 26.33
N SER A 152 3.82 -1.55 26.66
CA SER A 152 3.56 -3.01 26.58
C SER A 152 2.80 -3.69 25.39
N SER A 153 1.88 -3.07 24.66
CA SER A 153 1.09 -3.70 23.57
C SER A 153 1.73 -3.51 22.18
N GLN A 154 2.85 -4.19 21.95
CA GLN A 154 3.68 -4.02 20.74
C GLN A 154 3.01 -4.47 19.43
N GLN A 155 2.05 -5.40 19.50
CA GLN A 155 1.32 -5.87 18.32
C GLN A 155 0.27 -4.88 17.82
N LEU A 156 -0.20 -3.95 18.65
CA LEU A 156 -1.12 -2.91 18.17
C LEU A 156 -0.36 -1.78 17.46
N ILE A 157 0.83 -1.46 17.99
CA ILE A 157 1.56 -0.24 17.70
C ILE A 157 2.13 -0.22 16.28
N HIS A 158 2.55 -1.37 15.75
CA HIS A 158 3.05 -1.43 14.37
C HIS A 158 1.95 -1.16 13.33
N ARG A 159 0.74 -1.66 13.60
CA ARG A 159 -0.42 -1.45 12.72
C ARG A 159 -0.83 0.01 12.64
N LEU A 160 -0.40 0.86 13.57
CA LEU A 160 -0.66 2.29 13.57
C LEU A 160 0.23 3.08 12.59
N PHE A 161 1.40 2.57 12.22
CA PHE A 161 2.28 3.21 11.23
C PHE A 161 1.90 2.84 9.79
N LEU A 162 1.29 1.68 9.59
CA LEU A 162 0.92 1.18 8.26
C LEU A 162 0.04 2.15 7.44
N PRO A 163 -1.00 2.79 8.00
CA PRO A 163 -1.85 3.72 7.25
C PRO A 163 -1.06 4.90 6.67
N ALA A 164 -0.08 5.42 7.42
CA ALA A 164 0.75 6.54 6.96
C ALA A 164 1.67 6.13 5.81
N ILE A 165 2.24 4.92 5.85
CA ILE A 165 3.05 4.37 4.75
C ILE A 165 2.19 4.23 3.48
N VAL A 166 1.03 3.58 3.59
CA VAL A 166 0.14 3.32 2.44
C VAL A 166 -0.45 4.63 1.89
N THR A 167 -0.78 5.58 2.77
CA THR A 167 -1.27 6.91 2.32
C THR A 167 -0.18 7.71 1.61
N SER A 168 1.08 7.55 2.02
CA SER A 168 2.22 8.13 1.30
C SER A 168 2.40 7.53 -0.09
N VAL A 169 2.31 6.21 -0.23
CA VAL A 169 2.28 5.53 -1.54
C VAL A 169 1.15 6.09 -2.40
N CYS A 170 -0.05 6.19 -1.83
CA CYS A 170 -1.22 6.74 -2.51
C CYS A 170 -1.03 8.20 -2.97
N ALA A 171 -0.24 9.00 -2.26
CA ALA A 171 0.09 10.36 -2.69
C ALA A 171 0.79 10.35 -4.06
N SER A 172 1.70 9.40 -4.28
CA SER A 172 2.39 9.24 -5.57
C SER A 172 1.39 8.87 -6.68
N ASP A 173 0.50 7.91 -6.45
CA ASP A 173 -0.47 7.46 -7.45
C ASP A 173 -1.50 8.54 -7.78
N LEU A 174 -1.87 9.38 -6.81
CA LEU A 174 -2.79 10.50 -7.02
C LEU A 174 -2.15 11.63 -7.81
N THR A 175 -0.81 11.75 -7.85
CA THR A 175 -0.20 12.74 -8.75
C THR A 175 -0.57 12.48 -10.22
N LEU A 176 -0.83 11.22 -10.61
CA LEU A 176 -1.20 10.83 -11.98
C LEU A 176 -2.43 11.58 -12.50
N ILE A 177 -3.36 11.89 -11.61
CA ILE A 177 -4.69 12.43 -11.92
C ILE A 177 -4.83 13.90 -11.54
N GLN A 178 -3.82 14.47 -10.89
CA GLN A 178 -3.79 15.85 -10.43
C GLN A 178 -2.98 16.72 -11.37
N GLN A 179 -3.37 17.99 -11.48
CA GLN A 179 -2.59 18.96 -12.23
C GLN A 179 -1.23 19.22 -11.55
N PRO A 180 -0.17 19.57 -12.30
CA PRO A 180 1.20 19.69 -11.76
C PRO A 180 1.32 20.60 -10.52
N HIS A 181 0.56 21.70 -10.47
CA HIS A 181 0.57 22.65 -9.36
C HIS A 181 0.02 22.07 -8.04
N VAL A 182 -0.88 21.08 -8.11
CA VAL A 182 -1.40 20.32 -6.96
C VAL A 182 -0.54 19.09 -6.69
N ALA A 183 -0.03 18.45 -7.74
CA ALA A 183 0.78 17.24 -7.66
C ALA A 183 2.10 17.47 -6.90
N SER A 184 2.77 18.61 -7.11
CA SER A 184 4.04 18.92 -6.42
C SER A 184 3.92 18.98 -4.88
N PRO A 185 3.02 19.78 -4.27
CA PRO A 185 2.87 19.78 -2.82
C PRO A 185 2.33 18.43 -2.28
N LEU A 186 1.47 17.74 -3.04
CA LEU A 186 1.00 16.39 -2.70
C LEU A 186 2.18 15.40 -2.60
N LEU A 187 3.09 15.43 -3.56
CA LEU A 187 4.28 14.58 -3.58
C LEU A 187 5.23 14.90 -2.43
N SER A 188 5.47 16.19 -2.15
CA SER A 188 6.27 16.64 -1.00
C SER A 188 5.68 16.16 0.33
N LEU A 189 4.36 16.24 0.51
CA LEU A 189 3.68 15.68 1.68
C LEU A 189 3.84 14.16 1.75
N GLY A 190 3.77 13.47 0.61
CA GLY A 190 4.06 12.04 0.51
C GLY A 190 5.44 11.67 1.06
N TYR A 191 6.49 12.39 0.66
CA TYR A 191 7.85 12.21 1.19
C TYR A 191 7.96 12.48 2.69
N ILE A 192 7.32 13.55 3.19
CA ILE A 192 7.31 13.88 4.63
C ILE A 192 6.66 12.76 5.43
N MET A 193 5.49 12.28 4.98
CA MET A 193 4.79 11.17 5.62
C MET A 193 5.63 9.89 5.62
N TRP A 194 6.25 9.55 4.48
CA TRP A 194 7.13 8.38 4.36
C TRP A 194 8.32 8.47 5.32
N GLY A 195 9.02 9.61 5.30
CA GLY A 195 10.20 9.84 6.14
C GLY A 195 9.88 9.80 7.63
N ALA A 196 8.73 10.35 8.04
CA ALA A 196 8.29 10.35 9.44
C ALA A 196 8.07 8.95 10.02
N VAL A 197 7.69 7.98 9.18
CA VAL A 197 7.39 6.60 9.60
C VAL A 197 8.48 5.58 9.28
N LEU A 198 9.49 5.95 8.49
CA LEU A 198 10.60 5.08 8.10
C LEU A 198 11.32 4.50 9.32
N ILE A 199 11.90 5.37 10.16
CA ILE A 199 12.73 4.94 11.30
C ILE A 199 11.92 4.11 12.30
N PRO A 200 10.73 4.54 12.77
CA PRO A 200 9.91 3.73 13.67
C PRO A 200 9.56 2.35 13.11
N SER A 201 9.28 2.27 11.81
CA SER A 201 8.91 1.02 11.13
C SER A 201 10.09 0.06 11.01
N LEU A 202 11.30 0.57 10.72
CA LEU A 202 12.52 -0.25 10.68
C LEU A 202 12.93 -0.74 12.07
N CYS A 203 12.87 0.14 13.08
CA CYS A 203 13.12 -0.25 14.48
C CYS A 203 12.14 -1.36 14.93
N PHE A 204 10.89 -1.27 14.49
CA PHE A 204 9.91 -2.33 14.74
C PHE A 204 10.27 -3.64 14.03
N ALA A 205 10.61 -3.61 12.75
CA ALA A 205 10.98 -4.80 11.98
C ALA A 205 12.13 -5.57 12.66
N VAL A 206 13.17 -4.86 13.09
CA VAL A 206 14.31 -5.45 13.83
C VAL A 206 13.86 -6.06 15.16
N ARG A 207 13.05 -5.33 15.95
CA ARG A 207 12.57 -5.82 17.25
C ARG A 207 11.68 -7.06 17.13
N TYR A 208 10.94 -7.19 16.01
CA TYR A 208 10.05 -8.32 15.78
C TYR A 208 10.80 -9.65 15.52
N ILE A 209 12.08 -9.59 15.15
CA ILE A 209 12.96 -10.78 15.03
C ILE A 209 12.95 -11.58 16.34
N HIS A 210 12.99 -10.91 17.50
CA HIS A 210 12.96 -11.58 18.80
C HIS A 210 11.64 -12.30 19.10
N LEU A 211 10.51 -11.73 18.69
CA LEU A 211 9.18 -12.32 18.92
C LEU A 211 8.92 -13.52 17.99
N ILE A 212 9.47 -13.48 16.77
CA ILE A 212 9.39 -14.53 15.77
C ILE A 212 10.00 -15.84 16.27
N ILE A 213 11.19 -15.76 16.87
CA ILE A 213 11.91 -16.92 17.41
C ILE A 213 11.08 -17.66 18.47
N GLN A 214 10.18 -16.95 19.17
CA GLN A 214 9.42 -17.51 20.30
C GLN A 214 8.04 -18.05 19.92
N GLN A 215 7.38 -17.52 18.88
CA GLN A 215 5.95 -17.80 18.64
C GLN A 215 5.62 -18.57 17.34
N CYS A 216 6.57 -18.70 16.39
CA CYS A 216 6.45 -19.52 15.15
C CYS A 216 5.11 -19.45 14.36
N ARG A 217 4.35 -18.36 14.45
CA ARG A 217 3.10 -18.18 13.67
C ARG A 217 3.37 -17.46 12.36
N LEU A 218 2.98 -18.06 11.23
CA LEU A 218 3.21 -17.52 9.88
C LEU A 218 2.71 -16.08 9.69
N SER A 219 1.52 -15.77 10.20
CA SER A 219 0.96 -14.40 10.13
C SER A 219 1.82 -13.37 10.88
N CYS A 220 2.50 -13.79 11.95
CA CYS A 220 3.44 -12.94 12.67
C CYS A 220 4.78 -12.85 11.92
N LEU A 221 5.25 -13.96 11.34
CA LEU A 221 6.47 -13.97 10.50
C LEU A 221 6.37 -12.98 9.34
N LEU A 222 5.20 -12.88 8.71
CA LEU A 222 4.99 -12.05 7.52
C LEU A 222 4.51 -10.63 7.83
N SER A 223 4.21 -10.28 9.08
CA SER A 223 3.73 -8.93 9.41
C SER A 223 4.75 -7.82 9.11
N PRO A 224 6.05 -7.98 9.42
CA PRO A 224 7.05 -6.96 9.08
C PRO A 224 7.28 -6.81 7.57
N LEU A 225 7.02 -7.88 6.80
CA LEU A 225 7.12 -7.83 5.34
C LEU A 225 6.19 -6.78 4.74
N ALA A 226 4.97 -6.62 5.26
CA ALA A 226 4.05 -5.57 4.79
C ALA A 226 4.65 -4.17 4.94
N HIS A 227 5.25 -3.87 6.10
CA HIS A 227 5.86 -2.56 6.34
C HIS A 227 7.05 -2.30 5.44
N VAL A 228 8.01 -3.23 5.40
CA VAL A 228 9.24 -3.04 4.63
C VAL A 228 8.92 -2.97 3.13
N SER A 229 8.00 -3.81 2.65
CA SER A 229 7.59 -3.79 1.24
C SER A 229 6.83 -2.51 0.87
N GLN A 230 5.92 -2.04 1.72
CA GLN A 230 5.19 -0.78 1.47
C GLN A 230 6.11 0.44 1.57
N LEU A 231 7.12 0.43 2.44
CA LEU A 231 8.16 1.46 2.46
C LEU A 231 8.98 1.46 1.17
N ALA A 232 9.35 0.28 0.65
CA ALA A 232 10.03 0.14 -0.63
C ALA A 232 9.17 0.69 -1.78
N VAL A 233 7.91 0.23 -1.90
CA VAL A 233 6.95 0.74 -2.90
C VAL A 233 6.82 2.26 -2.79
N GLY A 234 6.67 2.79 -1.58
CA GLY A 234 6.46 4.22 -1.34
C GLY A 234 7.60 5.06 -1.88
N VAL A 235 8.84 4.76 -1.49
CA VAL A 235 9.99 5.57 -1.91
C VAL A 235 10.30 5.43 -3.40
N MET A 236 10.10 4.23 -3.95
CA MET A 236 10.27 3.97 -5.38
C MET A 236 9.21 4.74 -6.20
N SER A 237 7.94 4.65 -5.81
CA SER A 237 6.85 5.31 -6.51
C SER A 237 6.92 6.83 -6.39
N LEU A 238 7.22 7.36 -5.20
CA LEU A 238 7.48 8.79 -5.01
C LEU A 238 8.65 9.25 -5.91
N GLY A 239 9.72 8.45 -6.00
CA GLY A 239 10.86 8.72 -6.88
C GLY A 239 10.47 8.81 -8.35
N VAL A 240 9.75 7.81 -8.89
CA VAL A 240 9.28 7.82 -10.29
C VAL A 240 8.39 9.04 -10.56
N GLN A 241 7.47 9.35 -9.65
CA GLN A 241 6.56 10.49 -9.83
C GLN A 241 7.26 11.84 -9.66
N SER A 242 8.34 11.91 -8.87
CA SER A 242 9.13 13.12 -8.69
C SER A 242 9.78 13.59 -9.98
N GLN A 243 10.30 12.66 -10.79
CA GLN A 243 10.81 12.98 -12.11
C GLN A 243 9.68 13.54 -12.99
N ARG A 244 8.51 12.88 -13.02
CA ARG A 244 7.38 13.35 -13.84
C ARG A 244 6.89 14.75 -13.46
N VAL A 245 6.75 15.01 -12.15
CA VAL A 245 6.14 16.25 -11.64
C VAL A 245 7.14 17.40 -11.60
N TRP A 246 8.39 17.15 -11.24
CA TRP A 246 9.42 18.19 -11.06
C TRP A 246 10.34 18.38 -12.26
N ALA A 247 10.47 17.40 -13.17
CA ALA A 247 11.22 17.59 -14.43
C ALA A 247 10.40 18.28 -15.54
N SER A 248 9.11 18.58 -15.30
CA SER A 248 8.29 19.33 -16.25
C SER A 248 8.81 20.76 -16.43
N PRO A 249 9.02 21.23 -17.67
CA PRO A 249 9.76 22.47 -17.97
C PRO A 249 8.86 23.70 -17.78
N VAL A 250 8.44 23.99 -16.56
CA VAL A 250 7.80 25.27 -16.24
C VAL A 250 8.91 26.27 -15.86
N GLY A 251 9.71 26.68 -16.86
CA GLY A 251 10.66 27.78 -16.78
C GLY A 251 12.15 27.44 -17.00
N PRO A 252 13.01 28.46 -17.21
CA PRO A 252 14.40 28.31 -17.66
C PRO A 252 15.38 27.94 -16.54
N ALA A 253 15.00 27.03 -15.63
CA ALA A 253 15.85 26.61 -14.53
C ALA A 253 16.23 25.14 -14.68
N THR A 254 17.53 24.86 -14.77
CA THR A 254 18.12 23.51 -14.73
C THR A 254 17.96 22.83 -13.36
N ALA A 255 17.69 23.61 -12.30
CA ALA A 255 17.54 23.13 -10.91
C ALA A 255 16.34 22.18 -10.65
N PRO A 256 15.11 22.44 -11.12
CA PRO A 256 13.97 21.52 -10.95
C PRO A 256 14.14 20.17 -11.67
N LEU A 257 14.80 20.16 -12.83
CA LEU A 257 15.10 18.92 -13.57
C LEU A 257 16.08 18.03 -12.80
N LEU A 258 17.16 18.62 -12.28
CA LEU A 258 18.13 17.91 -11.41
C LEU A 258 17.49 17.40 -10.11
N LEU A 259 16.53 18.14 -9.54
CA LEU A 259 15.83 17.72 -8.31
C LEU A 259 14.98 16.46 -8.56
N GLY A 260 14.22 16.41 -9.66
CA GLY A 260 13.41 15.25 -10.03
C GLY A 260 14.25 14.01 -10.32
N GLU A 261 15.35 14.16 -11.06
CA GLU A 261 16.28 13.05 -11.35
C GLU A 261 16.98 12.54 -10.09
N LEU A 262 17.43 13.45 -9.21
CA LEU A 262 18.06 13.09 -7.94
C LEU A 262 17.07 12.39 -7.01
N ALA A 263 15.82 12.85 -6.95
CA ALA A 263 14.76 12.22 -6.16
C ALA A 263 14.38 10.83 -6.71
N MET A 264 14.36 10.65 -8.04
CA MET A 264 14.20 9.34 -8.66
C MET A 264 15.37 8.40 -8.32
N ALA A 265 16.62 8.86 -8.48
CA ALA A 265 17.80 8.06 -8.20
C ALA A 265 17.88 7.66 -6.71
N ALA A 266 17.63 8.60 -5.80
CA ALA A 266 17.54 8.34 -4.37
C ALA A 266 16.40 7.35 -4.06
N GLY A 267 15.24 7.52 -4.69
CA GLY A 267 14.10 6.61 -4.54
C GLY A 267 14.40 5.19 -5.03
N ALA A 268 15.11 5.05 -6.15
CA ALA A 268 15.56 3.76 -6.67
C ALA A 268 16.55 3.08 -5.72
N ILE A 269 17.60 3.79 -5.27
CA ILE A 269 18.63 3.23 -4.38
C ILE A 269 18.02 2.82 -3.02
N LEU A 270 17.33 3.75 -2.35
CA LEU A 270 16.70 3.48 -1.05
C LEU A 270 15.61 2.40 -1.19
N GLY A 271 14.85 2.46 -2.27
CA GLY A 271 13.86 1.45 -2.61
C GLY A 271 14.48 0.07 -2.73
N LEU A 272 15.54 -0.09 -3.52
CA LEU A 272 16.20 -1.38 -3.76
C LEU A 272 16.79 -1.95 -2.46
N LEU A 273 17.35 -1.11 -1.59
CA LEU A 273 17.82 -1.54 -0.27
C LEU A 273 16.67 -2.08 0.60
N LEU A 274 15.53 -1.38 0.61
CA LEU A 274 14.34 -1.83 1.34
C LEU A 274 13.71 -3.08 0.71
N TRP A 275 13.68 -3.17 -0.62
CA TRP A 275 13.20 -4.34 -1.34
C TRP A 275 14.08 -5.56 -1.07
N ALA A 276 15.41 -5.43 -1.10
CA ALA A 276 16.33 -6.50 -0.74
C ALA A 276 16.11 -6.97 0.70
N SER A 277 15.87 -6.02 1.62
CA SER A 277 15.51 -6.32 3.01
C SER A 277 14.19 -7.07 3.11
N ALA A 278 13.17 -6.68 2.33
CA ALA A 278 11.89 -7.38 2.26
C ALA A 278 12.05 -8.79 1.65
N ALA A 279 12.87 -8.95 0.61
CA ALA A 279 13.13 -10.23 -0.03
C ALA A 279 13.84 -11.21 0.93
N MET A 280 14.85 -10.73 1.66
CA MET A 280 15.48 -11.51 2.74
C MET A 280 14.45 -11.94 3.79
N TRP A 281 13.53 -11.05 4.17
CA TRP A 281 12.48 -11.36 5.13
C TRP A 281 11.47 -12.38 4.58
N PHE A 282 11.08 -12.24 3.32
CA PHE A 282 10.19 -13.18 2.63
C PHE A 282 10.83 -14.58 2.59
N ILE A 283 12.09 -14.69 2.16
CA ILE A 283 12.81 -15.98 2.10
C ILE A 283 12.98 -16.56 3.51
N GLY A 284 13.41 -15.76 4.48
CA GLY A 284 13.62 -16.19 5.86
C GLY A 284 12.33 -16.67 6.54
N SER A 285 11.21 -15.96 6.34
CA SER A 285 9.91 -16.37 6.87
C SER A 285 9.41 -17.68 6.27
N HIS A 286 9.64 -17.93 4.97
CA HIS A 286 9.31 -19.20 4.33
C HIS A 286 10.22 -20.34 4.81
N ALA A 287 11.53 -20.10 4.94
CA ALA A 287 12.47 -21.08 5.45
C ALA A 287 12.12 -21.50 6.89
N LEU A 288 11.78 -20.54 7.76
CA LEU A 288 11.33 -20.81 9.13
C LEU A 288 9.98 -21.55 9.17
N ALA A 289 9.05 -21.20 8.28
CA ALA A 289 7.77 -21.90 8.17
C ALA A 289 7.94 -23.36 7.71
N LEU A 290 8.87 -23.63 6.79
CA LEU A 290 9.20 -24.99 6.35
C LEU A 290 9.91 -25.78 7.45
N GLN A 291 10.86 -25.16 8.15
CA GLN A 291 11.63 -25.81 9.22
C GLN A 291 10.78 -26.15 10.46
N GLY A 292 9.83 -25.29 10.83
CA GLY A 292 8.89 -25.56 11.92
C GLY A 292 7.88 -26.67 11.61
N GLY A 293 7.90 -27.20 10.37
CA GLY A 293 6.79 -27.92 9.77
C GLY A 293 5.59 -26.99 9.62
N PHE A 294 4.75 -27.19 8.60
CA PHE A 294 3.38 -26.67 8.62
C PHE A 294 2.57 -27.41 9.71
N SER A 295 3.02 -27.33 10.96
CA SER A 295 2.53 -28.13 12.07
C SER A 295 1.15 -27.65 12.44
N ARG A 296 0.13 -28.37 11.95
CA ARG A 296 -1.21 -28.58 12.53
C ARG A 296 -2.04 -27.36 12.97
N GLU A 297 -1.65 -26.12 12.72
CA GLU A 297 -2.52 -24.96 12.93
C GLU A 297 -3.46 -24.79 11.72
N ARG A 298 -4.67 -25.36 11.86
CA ARG A 298 -5.93 -24.99 11.18
C ARG A 298 -5.77 -24.04 9.98
N VAL A 299 -5.36 -24.60 8.84
CA VAL A 299 -5.31 -23.97 7.51
C VAL A 299 -6.68 -23.40 7.06
N LEU A 300 -7.76 -23.64 7.80
CA LEU A 300 -9.14 -23.32 7.44
C LEU A 300 -9.68 -21.97 7.93
N LYS A 301 -8.93 -21.16 8.70
CA LYS A 301 -9.33 -19.76 8.89
C LYS A 301 -8.61 -18.92 7.85
N PRO A 302 -9.31 -18.27 6.91
CA PRO A 302 -8.67 -17.44 5.89
C PRO A 302 -7.85 -16.36 6.60
N GLN A 303 -6.53 -16.48 6.48
CA GLN A 303 -5.58 -15.54 7.08
C GLN A 303 -5.42 -14.37 6.11
N PHE A 304 -6.47 -13.55 5.96
CA PHE A 304 -6.39 -12.35 5.12
C PHE A 304 -5.30 -11.37 5.59
N ALA A 305 -4.81 -11.54 6.83
CA ALA A 305 -3.57 -10.96 7.34
C ALA A 305 -2.32 -11.20 6.47
N LEU A 306 -2.32 -12.21 5.58
CA LEU A 306 -1.23 -12.49 4.64
C LEU A 306 -1.33 -11.70 3.33
N VAL A 307 -2.52 -11.22 2.99
CA VAL A 307 -2.79 -10.61 1.67
C VAL A 307 -1.96 -9.35 1.49
N LEU A 308 -2.03 -8.43 2.45
CA LEU A 308 -1.30 -7.17 2.35
C LEU A 308 0.22 -7.40 2.28
N PRO A 309 0.89 -8.18 3.17
CA PRO A 309 2.31 -8.45 3.04
C PRO A 309 2.74 -9.02 1.67
N VAL A 310 2.02 -10.04 1.19
CA VAL A 310 2.38 -10.72 -0.07
C VAL A 310 2.14 -9.81 -1.27
N ALA A 311 0.98 -9.16 -1.35
CA ALA A 311 0.67 -8.26 -2.45
C ALA A 311 1.58 -7.01 -2.44
N SER A 312 1.94 -6.49 -1.28
CA SER A 312 2.90 -5.38 -1.16
C SER A 312 4.29 -5.78 -1.66
N PHE A 313 4.74 -6.99 -1.32
CA PHE A 313 6.03 -7.50 -1.80
C PHE A 313 6.01 -7.76 -3.31
N ALA A 314 4.91 -8.32 -3.84
CA ALA A 314 4.72 -8.47 -5.27
C ALA A 314 4.76 -7.12 -6.00
N LEU A 315 4.07 -6.10 -5.46
CA LEU A 315 4.10 -4.74 -5.98
C LEU A 315 5.50 -4.14 -5.94
N ALA A 316 6.21 -4.27 -4.82
CA ALA A 316 7.58 -3.81 -4.65
C ALA A 316 8.54 -4.43 -5.66
N THR A 317 8.30 -5.68 -6.06
CA THR A 317 9.13 -6.42 -7.01
C THR A 317 8.97 -5.92 -8.46
N MET A 318 7.87 -5.23 -8.77
CA MET A 318 7.66 -4.66 -10.11
C MET A 318 8.44 -3.36 -10.35
N TYR A 319 8.73 -2.58 -9.31
CA TYR A 319 9.45 -1.31 -9.47
C TYR A 319 10.94 -1.43 -9.89
N PRO A 320 11.72 -2.42 -9.42
CA PRO A 320 13.06 -2.68 -9.96
C PRO A 320 13.07 -2.87 -11.49
N VAL A 321 12.03 -3.51 -12.01
CA VAL A 321 11.84 -3.76 -13.46
C VAL A 321 11.67 -2.41 -14.20
N TYR A 322 10.92 -1.47 -13.63
CA TYR A 322 10.80 -0.11 -14.15
C TYR A 322 12.10 0.68 -14.13
N PHE A 323 12.89 0.59 -13.06
CA PHE A 323 14.16 1.34 -12.99
C PHE A 323 15.21 0.79 -13.95
N ALA A 324 15.21 -0.51 -14.22
CA ALA A 324 16.19 -1.13 -15.13
C ALA A 324 16.20 -0.50 -16.53
N GLN A 325 15.05 0.02 -16.98
CA GLN A 325 14.89 0.57 -18.31
C GLN A 325 15.57 1.91 -18.57
N PRO A 326 15.29 3.00 -17.82
CA PRO A 326 15.98 4.27 -18.00
C PRO A 326 17.49 4.11 -17.80
N PHE A 327 17.95 3.23 -16.91
CA PHE A 327 19.37 2.91 -16.79
C PHE A 327 19.91 2.23 -18.06
N SER A 328 19.25 1.20 -18.58
CA SER A 328 19.68 0.55 -19.84
C SER A 328 19.68 1.51 -21.04
N ALA A 329 18.68 2.39 -21.13
CA ALA A 329 18.57 3.40 -22.19
C ALA A 329 19.70 4.42 -22.09
N MET A 330 20.00 4.93 -20.88
CA MET A 330 21.09 5.86 -20.62
C MET A 330 22.46 5.26 -20.95
N TYR A 331 22.72 4.00 -20.57
CA TYR A 331 23.96 3.30 -20.94
C TYR A 331 24.06 2.99 -22.45
N SER A 332 22.94 2.71 -23.12
CA SER A 332 22.93 2.47 -24.57
C SER A 332 23.10 3.74 -25.40
N ALA A 333 22.63 4.89 -24.89
CA ALA A 333 22.84 6.20 -25.51
C ALA A 333 24.30 6.63 -25.40
N ASP A 334 24.94 6.42 -24.24
CA ASP A 334 26.36 6.67 -24.02
C ASP A 334 27.26 5.74 -24.85
N ALA A 335 26.84 4.48 -25.07
CA ALA A 335 27.55 3.54 -25.93
C ALA A 335 27.48 3.92 -27.43
N ARG A 336 26.46 4.67 -27.87
CA ARG A 336 26.36 5.21 -29.24
C ARG A 336 27.13 6.52 -29.44
N LEU A 337 27.56 7.16 -28.36
CA LEU A 337 28.30 8.43 -28.37
C LEU A 337 29.81 8.25 -28.16
N ARG A 338 30.29 7.02 -28.01
CA ARG A 338 31.73 6.72 -28.01
C ARG A 338 32.17 6.35 -29.45
N PRO A 339 33.12 7.08 -30.04
CA PRO A 339 33.58 6.87 -31.42
C PRO A 339 34.29 5.54 -31.65
#